data_AF-A0A8T5LFD4-F1
#
_entry.id   AF-A0A8T5LFD4-F1
#
_cell.length_a   1.000
_cell.length_b   1.000
_cell.length_c   1.000
_cell.angle_alpha   90.00
_cell.angle_beta   90.00
_cell.angle_gamma   90.00
#
_symmetry.space_group_name_H-M   'P 1'
#
loop_
_entity.id
_entity.type
_entity.pdbx_description
1 polymer ?
#
loop_
_entity_poly.entity_id
_entity_poly.type
_entity_poly.pdbx_seq_one_letter_code
_entity_poly.pdbx_strand_id
1 'polypeptide(L)' 'MKVLVVLLMFFVLGSLLIVSNNNLFLSDSEDAKTFGNLWVGWIEKIYENSRSITGNLVKMNWSPE' A
#
# COMPACT_ATOMS: atom_id res chain seq x y z
N MET A 1 20.24 2.03 -4.15
CA MET A 1 19.66 1.21 -5.25
C MET A 1 18.80 0.05 -4.74
N LYS A 2 19.31 -0.84 -3.88
CA LYS A 2 18.55 -2.02 -3.40
C LYS A 2 17.22 -1.69 -2.72
N VAL A 3 17.20 -0.68 -1.85
CA VAL A 3 15.96 -0.24 -1.17
C VAL A 3 14.91 0.28 -2.16
N LEU A 4 15.32 1.05 -3.16
CA LEU A 4 14.42 1.53 -4.22
C LEU A 4 13.82 0.37 -5.02
N VAL A 5 14.62 -0.67 -5.30
CA VAL A 5 14.15 -1.88 -5.98
C VAL A 5 13.13 -2.62 -5.12
N VAL A 6 13.38 -2.77 -3.82
CA VAL A 6 12.42 -3.39 -2.89
C VAL A 6 11.12 -2.59 -2.81
N LEU A 7 11.19 -1.25 -2.76
CA LEU A 7 10.01 -0.40 -2.77
C LEU A 7 9.22 -0.54 -4.08
N LEU A 8 9.90 -0.53 -5.23
CA LEU A 8 9.26 -0.77 -6.52
C LEU A 8 8.57 -2.14 -6.56
N MET A 9 9.25 -3.20 -6.11
CA MET A 9 8.66 -4.54 -6.03
C MET A 9 7.43 -4.55 -5.13
N PHE A 10 7.49 -3.90 -3.97
CA PHE A 10 6.36 -3.79 -3.04
C PHE A 10 5.15 -3.12 -3.71
N PHE A 11 5.34 -2.00 -4.42
CA PHE A 11 4.26 -1.32 -5.13
C PHE A 11 3.71 -2.15 -6.29
N VAL A 12 4.57 -2.79 -7.10
CA VAL A 12 4.15 -3.63 -8.23
C VAL A 12 3.34 -4.83 -7.72
N LEU A 13 3.82 -5.53 -6.70
CA LEU A 13 3.11 -6.66 -6.10
C LEU A 13 1.77 -6.21 -5.48
N GLY A 14 1.75 -5.08 -4.78
CA GLY A 14 0.52 -4.50 -4.25
C GLY A 14 -0.51 -4.19 -5.34
N SER A 15 -0.09 -3.56 -6.44
CA SER A 15 -0.95 -3.31 -7.60
C SER A 15 -1.47 -4.61 -8.22
N LEU A 16 -0.61 -5.63 -8.40
CA LEU A 16 -1.01 -6.93 -8.93
C LEU A 16 -2.04 -7.63 -8.03
N LEU A 17 -1.87 -7.56 -6.71
CA LEU A 17 -2.83 -8.12 -5.76
C LEU A 17 -4.19 -7.43 -5.85
N ILE A 18 -4.23 -6.10 -5.98
CA ILE A 18 -5.48 -5.36 -6.12
C ILE A 18 -6.20 -5.78 -7.41
N VAL A 19 -5.48 -5.82 -8.53
CA VAL A 19 -6.02 -6.25 -9.83
C VAL A 19 -6.57 -7.67 -9.75
N SER A 20 -5.77 -8.62 -9.21
CA SER A 20 -6.14 -10.03 -9.14
C SER A 20 -7.33 -10.28 -8.20
N ASN A 21 -7.39 -9.62 -7.05
CA ASN A 21 -8.44 -9.87 -6.06
C ASN A 21 -9.79 -9.27 -6.46
N ASN A 22 -9.79 -8.25 -7.31
CA ASN A 22 -10.99 -7.58 -7.78
C ASN A 22 -11.33 -7.95 -9.23
N ASN A 23 -10.58 -8.87 -9.85
CA ASN A 23 -10.73 -9.31 -11.25
C ASN A 23 -10.79 -8.15 -12.26
N LEU A 24 -9.92 -7.15 -12.08
CA LEU A 24 -9.93 -5.94 -12.90
C LEU A 24 -9.19 -6.14 -14.23
N PHE A 25 -9.82 -5.76 -15.33
CA PHE A 25 -9.20 -5.73 -16.65
C PHE A 25 -8.81 -4.29 -16.97
N LEU A 26 -7.54 -3.93 -16.74
CA LEU A 26 -7.06 -2.54 -16.89
C LEU A 26 -7.16 -1.97 -18.32
N SER A 27 -7.46 -2.79 -19.32
CA SER A 27 -7.81 -2.34 -20.67
C SER A 27 -9.20 -1.69 -20.74
N ASP A 28 -10.09 -2.02 -19.81
CA ASP A 28 -11.38 -1.38 -19.64
C ASP A 28 -11.25 -0.10 -18.77
N SER A 29 -11.89 0.96 -19.22
CA SER A 29 -11.77 2.28 -18.59
C SER A 29 -12.48 2.40 -17.24
N GLU A 30 -13.54 1.64 -17.01
CA GLU A 30 -14.25 1.60 -15.73
C GLU A 30 -13.43 0.81 -14.70
N ASP A 31 -12.87 -0.33 -15.11
CA ASP A 31 -11.97 -1.13 -14.27
C ASP A 31 -10.69 -0.37 -13.93
N ALA A 32 -10.11 0.39 -14.88
CA ALA A 32 -8.94 1.22 -14.63
C ALA A 32 -9.23 2.34 -13.60
N LYS A 33 -10.43 2.94 -13.66
CA LYS A 33 -10.87 3.93 -12.67
C LYS A 33 -11.07 3.29 -11.30
N THR A 34 -11.69 2.11 -11.26
CA THR A 34 -11.89 1.33 -10.03
C THR A 34 -10.56 0.95 -9.40
N PHE A 35 -9.59 0.49 -10.19
CA PHE A 35 -8.22 0.23 -9.75
C PHE A 35 -7.59 1.47 -9.12
N GLY A 36 -7.69 2.64 -9.77
CA GLY A 36 -7.14 3.89 -9.24
C GLY A 36 -7.67 4.23 -7.85
N ASN A 37 -8.99 4.11 -7.64
CA ASN A 37 -9.61 4.36 -6.34
C ASN A 37 -9.13 3.36 -5.27
N LEU A 38 -9.09 2.06 -5.60
CA LEU A 38 -8.64 1.01 -4.70
C LEU A 38 -7.15 1.16 -4.35
N TRP A 39 -6.32 1.51 -5.33
CA TRP A 39 -4.89 1.70 -5.16
C TRP A 39 -4.60 2.91 -4.26
N VAL A 40 -5.28 4.04 -4.47
CA VAL A 40 -5.17 5.22 -3.57
C VAL A 40 -5.57 4.85 -2.15
N GLY A 41 -6.72 4.19 -1.95
CA GLY A 41 -7.14 3.77 -0.62
C GLY A 41 -6.20 2.77 0.05
N TRP A 42 -5.52 1.92 -0.73
CA TRP A 42 -4.49 1.02 -0.21
C TRP A 42 -3.23 1.79 0.24
N ILE A 43 -2.78 2.79 -0.53
CA ILE A 43 -1.67 3.66 -0.15
C ILE A 43 -1.98 4.46 1.12
N GLU A 44 -3.20 4.99 1.25
CA GLU A 44 -3.64 5.69 2.45
C GLU A 44 -3.52 4.80 3.70
N LYS A 45 -3.99 3.55 3.62
CA LYS A 45 -3.84 2.57 4.71
C LYS A 45 -2.38 2.27 5.04
N ILE A 46 -1.50 2.17 4.05
CA ILE A 46 -0.05 1.99 4.30
C ILE A 46 0.51 3.20 5.06
N TYR A 47 0.14 4.41 4.65
CA TYR A 47 0.58 5.63 5.30
C TYR A 47 0.08 5.71 6.75
N GLU A 48 -1.20 5.42 6.99
CA GLU A 48 -1.79 5.35 8.32
C GLU A 48 -1.09 4.33 9.22
N ASN A 49 -0.85 3.12 8.71
CA ASN A 49 -0.14 2.07 9.44
C ASN A 49 1.30 2.48 9.74
N SER A 50 2.00 3.07 8.77
CA SER A 50 3.38 3.55 8.95
C SER A 50 3.45 4.66 9.99
N ARG A 51 2.49 5.59 9.97
CA ARG A 51 2.35 6.65 10.98
C ARG A 51 2.06 6.06 12.36
N SER A 52 1.18 5.07 12.46
CA SER A 52 0.85 4.39 13.72
C SER A 52 2.06 3.67 14.31
N ILE A 53 2.78 2.88 13.50
CA ILE A 53 3.99 2.17 13.91
C ILE A 53 5.06 3.17 14.36
N THR A 54 5.33 4.20 13.54
CA THR A 54 6.31 5.23 13.89
C THR A 54 5.89 5.97 15.17
N GLY A 55 4.62 6.31 15.31
CA GLY A 55 4.08 6.94 16.51
C GLY A 55 4.25 6.08 17.76
N ASN A 56 4.00 4.78 17.67
CA ASN A 56 4.21 3.84 18.77
C ASN A 56 5.69 3.67 19.11
N LEU A 57 6.58 3.66 18.11
CA LEU A 57 8.03 3.62 18.30
C LEU A 57 8.53 4.87 19.01
N VAL A 58 8.14 6.06 18.54
CA VAL A 58 8.54 7.36 19.10
C VAL A 58 8.01 7.55 20.51
N LYS A 59 6.75 7.19 20.77
CA LYS A 59 6.15 7.27 22.11
C LYS A 59 6.66 6.19 23.06
N MET A 60 7.44 5.22 22.57
CA MET A 60 7.87 4.04 23.31
C MET A 60 6.71 3.33 24.02
N ASN A 61 5.50 3.35 23.44
CA ASN A 61 4.31 2.71 24.02
C ASN A 61 4.49 1.20 24.27
N TRP A 62 5.51 0.60 23.66
CA TRP A 62 5.88 -0.80 23.77
C TRP A 62 6.99 -1.05 24.82
N SER A 63 7.64 0.00 25.33
CA SER A 63 8.71 -0.10 26.33
C SER A 63 8.10 -0.04 27.74
N PRO A 64 8.41 -0.98 28.64
CA PRO A 64 7.81 -1.07 29.97
C PRO A 64 8.48 -0.19 31.04
N GLU A 65 9.11 0.94 30.66
CA GLU A 65 9.60 1.90 31.69
C GLU A 65 8.46 2.47 32.53
#